data_AF-A0A2A4RVA9-F1
#
_entry.id   AF-A0A2A4RVA9-F1
#
_cell.length_a   1.000
_cell.length_b   1.000
_cell.length_c   1.000
_cell.angle_alpha   90.00
_cell.angle_beta   90.00
_cell.angle_gamma   90.00
#
_symmetry.space_group_name_H-M   'P 1'
#
loop_
_entity.id
_entity.type
_entity.pdbx_description
1 polymer ?
#
loop_
_entity_poly.entity_id
_entity_poly.type
_entity_poly.pdbx_seq_one_letter_code
_entity_poly.pdbx_strand_id
1 'polypeptide(L)'
;MATPANQQQAARIARDLLVRRLPGSRRGSVHAHLQRAQLIAEVIWRRWQVGPYQWQVKHLRWYLVEKTAHLTPGTRYRHWLTVRVLVSALRTTEHWLPQLQGPWLRPTGVAGKLNVGRPVKRPC
;
A
#
# COMPACT_ATOMS: atom_id res chain seq x y z
N MET A 1 -6.29 -13.69 14.07
CA MET A 1 -5.67 -12.43 14.53
C MET A 1 -6.77 -11.45 14.88
N ALA A 2 -6.66 -10.76 16.02
CA ALA A 2 -7.70 -9.85 16.50
C ALA A 2 -7.83 -8.60 15.61
N THR A 3 -9.06 -8.16 15.38
CA THR A 3 -9.37 -6.89 14.73
C THR A 3 -8.89 -5.73 15.63
N PRO A 4 -8.17 -4.73 15.11
CA PRO A 4 -7.73 -3.60 15.91
C PRO A 4 -8.93 -2.80 16.45
N ALA A 5 -8.89 -2.47 17.74
CA ALA A 5 -9.95 -1.77 18.45
C ALA A 5 -10.09 -0.30 18.05
N ASN A 6 -9.05 0.30 17.47
CA ASN A 6 -9.10 1.68 16.97
C ASN A 6 -8.17 1.91 15.76
N GLN A 7 -8.37 3.04 15.08
CA GLN A 7 -7.57 3.45 13.91
C GLN A 7 -6.06 3.56 14.21
N GLN A 8 -5.68 3.97 15.42
CA GLN A 8 -4.27 4.13 15.80
C GLN A 8 -3.57 2.77 15.94
N GLN A 9 -4.29 1.75 16.44
CA GLN A 9 -3.81 0.38 16.47
C GLN A 9 -3.65 -0.17 15.05
N ALA A 10 -4.61 0.06 14.16
CA ALA A 10 -4.50 -0.31 12.75
C ALA A 10 -3.27 0.35 12.08
N ALA A 11 -3.04 1.63 12.36
CA ALA A 11 -1.89 2.38 11.87
C ALA A 11 -0.56 1.80 12.36
N ARG A 12 -0.46 1.48 13.66
CA ARG A 12 0.73 0.87 14.27
C ARG A 12 1.04 -0.49 13.65
N ILE A 13 0.03 -1.36 13.50
CA ILE A 13 0.20 -2.68 12.88
C ILE A 13 0.70 -2.54 11.43
N ALA A 14 0.17 -1.59 10.65
CA ALA A 14 0.60 -1.36 9.27
C ALA A 14 2.05 -0.86 9.18
N ARG A 15 2.45 0.00 10.13
CA ARG A 15 3.84 0.46 10.26
C ARG A 15 4.78 -0.71 10.56
N ASP A 16 4.43 -1.55 11.54
CA ASP A 16 5.27 -2.67 11.98
C ASP A 16 5.46 -3.71 10.87
N LEU A 17 4.43 -3.95 10.06
CA LEU A 17 4.52 -4.79 8.84
C LEU A 17 5.61 -4.31 7.89
N LEU A 18 5.69 -3.00 7.64
CA LEU A 18 6.69 -2.42 6.74
C LEU A 18 8.10 -2.41 7.33
N VAL A 19 8.23 -2.13 8.62
CA VAL A 19 9.54 -2.14 9.32
C VAL A 19 10.21 -3.51 9.19
N ARG A 20 9.45 -4.60 9.31
CA ARG A 20 9.96 -5.96 9.16
C ARG A 20 10.34 -6.33 7.72
N ARG A 21 9.76 -5.66 6.72
CA ARG A 21 9.90 -6.02 5.29
C ARG A 21 10.94 -5.17 4.54
N LEU A 22 11.26 -3.97 5.01
CA LEU A 22 12.21 -3.05 4.37
C LEU A 22 13.55 -3.00 5.15
N PRO A 23 14.48 -3.94 4.93
CA PRO A 23 15.84 -3.83 5.44
C PRO A 23 16.61 -2.80 4.60
N GLY A 24 16.56 -1.53 4.99
CA GLY A 24 17.22 -0.45 4.27
C GLY A 24 17.35 0.81 5.13
N SER A 25 18.34 1.66 4.81
CA SER A 25 18.69 2.83 5.62
C SER A 25 17.46 3.72 5.90
N ARG A 26 17.29 4.08 7.17
CA ARG A 26 16.15 4.83 7.74
C ARG A 26 16.03 6.28 7.22
N ARG A 27 16.64 6.64 6.09
CA ARG A 27 16.67 8.01 5.55
C ARG A 27 15.72 8.18 4.36
N GLY A 28 14.77 9.10 4.53
CA GLY A 28 13.89 9.63 3.48
C GLY A 28 12.77 8.69 3.01
N SER A 29 13.10 7.72 2.16
CA SER A 29 12.11 6.91 1.42
C SER A 29 11.31 5.97 2.33
N VAL A 30 12.00 5.29 3.27
CA VAL A 30 11.36 4.38 4.23
C VAL A 30 10.38 5.14 5.13
N HIS A 31 10.77 6.31 5.67
CA HIS A 31 9.92 7.11 6.54
C HIS A 31 8.62 7.52 5.85
N ALA A 32 8.71 7.95 4.58
CA ALA A 32 7.55 8.31 3.79
C ALA A 32 6.60 7.12 3.53
N HIS A 33 7.14 5.90 3.36
CA HIS A 33 6.32 4.69 3.28
C HIS A 33 5.63 4.37 4.61
N LEU A 34 6.31 4.53 5.74
CA LEU A 34 5.73 4.29 7.07
C LEU A 34 4.57 5.25 7.34
N GLN A 35 4.74 6.55 7.09
CA GLN A 35 3.67 7.54 7.27
C GLN A 35 2.48 7.27 6.35
N ARG A 36 2.72 6.94 5.08
CA ARG A 36 1.63 6.61 4.14
C ARG A 36 0.91 5.33 4.52
N ALA A 37 1.63 4.32 5.04
CA ALA A 37 1.01 3.07 5.48
C ALA A 37 0.10 3.28 6.69
N GLN A 38 0.52 4.13 7.64
CA GLN A 38 -0.34 4.55 8.76
C GLN A 38 -1.61 5.21 8.24
N LEU A 39 -1.48 6.18 7.34
CA LEU A 39 -2.62 6.88 6.74
C LEU A 39 -3.55 5.92 5.98
N ILE A 40 -3.01 4.99 5.19
CA ILE A 40 -3.80 3.96 4.49
C ILE A 40 -4.60 3.15 5.50
N ALA A 41 -3.97 2.71 6.58
CA ALA A 41 -4.62 1.89 7.59
C ALA A 41 -5.69 2.63 8.38
N GLU A 42 -5.46 3.88 8.76
CA GLU A 42 -6.48 4.71 9.39
C GLU A 42 -7.69 4.91 8.48
N VAL A 43 -7.46 5.21 7.20
CA VAL A 43 -8.53 5.47 6.24
C VAL A 43 -9.35 4.22 5.95
N ILE A 44 -8.71 3.05 5.83
CA ILE A 44 -9.39 1.77 5.65
C ILE A 44 -10.15 1.40 6.93
N TRP A 45 -9.54 1.56 8.10
CA TRP A 45 -10.19 1.25 9.37
C TRP A 45 -11.41 2.15 9.61
N ARG A 46 -11.35 3.45 9.30
CA ARG A 46 -12.50 4.35 9.43
C ARG A 46 -13.72 3.90 8.62
N ARG A 47 -13.51 3.20 7.51
CA ARG A 47 -14.61 2.75 6.63
C ARG A 47 -15.09 1.34 6.94
N TRP A 48 -14.20 0.41 7.27
CA TRP A 48 -14.54 -1.01 7.41
C TRP A 48 -14.16 -1.62 8.76
N GLN A 49 -13.47 -0.88 9.62
CA GLN A 49 -12.99 -1.34 10.93
C GLN A 49 -12.14 -2.62 10.86
N VAL A 50 -11.46 -2.84 9.73
CA VAL A 50 -10.58 -4.01 9.51
C VAL A 50 -9.11 -3.67 9.76
N GLY A 51 -8.37 -4.65 10.29
CA GLY A 51 -6.93 -4.53 10.48
C GLY A 51 -6.10 -4.85 9.22
N PRO A 52 -4.81 -4.49 9.20
CA PRO A 52 -3.93 -4.74 8.05
C PRO A 52 -3.84 -6.20 7.62
N TYR A 53 -3.86 -7.14 8.57
CA TYR A 53 -3.87 -8.59 8.29
C TYR A 53 -5.21 -9.10 7.70
N GLN A 54 -6.29 -8.34 7.86
CA GLN A 54 -7.62 -8.66 7.34
C GLN A 54 -7.93 -7.91 6.04
N TRP A 55 -6.95 -7.19 5.48
CA TRP A 55 -7.16 -6.51 4.22
C TRP A 55 -7.50 -7.49 3.11
N GLN A 56 -8.22 -6.98 2.13
CA GLN A 56 -8.60 -7.67 0.91
C GLN A 56 -8.32 -6.71 -0.23
N VAL A 57 -8.22 -7.24 -1.44
CA VAL A 57 -7.99 -6.44 -2.66
C VAL A 57 -8.98 -5.28 -2.75
N LYS A 58 -10.26 -5.50 -2.42
CA LYS A 58 -11.30 -4.46 -2.46
C LYS A 58 -10.98 -3.23 -1.61
N HIS A 59 -10.38 -3.42 -0.42
CA HIS A 59 -10.07 -2.33 0.49
C HIS A 59 -8.96 -1.44 -0.08
N LEU A 60 -7.89 -2.07 -0.60
CA LEU A 60 -6.77 -1.38 -1.21
C LEU A 60 -7.16 -0.73 -2.54
N ARG A 61 -7.98 -1.41 -3.35
CA ARG A 61 -8.49 -0.88 -4.62
C ARG A 61 -9.34 0.35 -4.39
N TRP A 62 -10.31 0.28 -3.47
CA TRP A 62 -11.14 1.43 -3.12
C TRP A 62 -10.30 2.61 -2.62
N TYR A 63 -9.29 2.37 -1.79
CA TYR A 63 -8.40 3.45 -1.34
C TYR A 63 -7.71 4.14 -2.54
N LEU A 64 -7.17 3.36 -3.48
CA LEU A 64 -6.49 3.90 -4.66
C LEU A 64 -7.45 4.59 -5.64
N VAL A 65 -8.69 4.12 -5.78
CA VAL A 65 -9.71 4.75 -6.61
C VAL A 65 -10.24 6.01 -5.95
N GLU A 66 -10.88 5.88 -4.78
CA GLU A 66 -11.65 6.96 -4.16
C GLU A 66 -10.77 7.96 -3.41
N LYS A 67 -9.83 7.47 -2.60
CA LYS A 67 -9.06 8.33 -1.70
C LYS A 67 -7.86 8.99 -2.38
N THR A 68 -7.44 8.52 -3.54
CA THR A 68 -6.39 9.19 -4.32
C THR A 68 -6.93 9.91 -5.56
N ALA A 69 -8.24 9.89 -5.83
CA ALA A 69 -8.84 10.52 -7.01
C ALA A 69 -8.50 12.02 -7.14
N HIS A 70 -8.50 12.74 -6.02
CA HIS A 70 -8.24 14.18 -5.94
C HIS A 70 -6.74 14.54 -5.95
N LEU A 71 -5.85 13.55 -5.95
CA LEU A 71 -4.40 13.77 -5.88
C LEU A 71 -3.77 13.80 -7.28
N THR A 72 -2.66 14.52 -7.40
CA THR A 72 -1.89 14.56 -8.65
C THR A 72 -1.36 13.16 -9.01
N PRO A 73 -1.19 12.84 -10.31
CA PRO A 73 -0.70 11.53 -10.75
C PRO A 73 0.61 11.08 -10.06
N GLY A 74 1.56 12.00 -9.88
CA GLY A 74 2.81 11.72 -9.15
C GLY A 74 2.59 11.35 -7.68
N THR A 75 1.63 11.99 -7.01
CA THR A 75 1.25 11.64 -5.64
C THR A 75 0.53 10.30 -5.60
N ARG A 76 -0.44 10.06 -6.50
CA ARG A 76 -1.12 8.75 -6.64
C ARG A 76 -0.13 7.61 -6.83
N TYR A 77 0.91 7.83 -7.63
CA TYR A 77 2.00 6.87 -7.82
C TYR A 77 2.80 6.59 -6.52
N ARG A 78 3.02 7.59 -5.66
CA ARG A 78 3.65 7.37 -4.34
C ARG A 78 2.76 6.56 -3.38
N HIS A 79 1.44 6.74 -3.47
CA HIS A 79 0.47 5.91 -2.74
C HIS A 79 0.45 4.48 -3.29
N TRP A 80 0.45 4.31 -4.62
CA TRP A 80 0.66 3.03 -5.30
C TRP A 80 1.88 2.33 -4.68
N LEU A 81 3.05 3.00 -4.66
CA LEU A 81 4.32 2.39 -4.22
C LEU A 81 4.25 1.86 -2.79
N THR A 82 3.56 2.57 -1.92
CA THR A 82 3.33 2.13 -0.53
C THR A 82 2.44 0.90 -0.48
N VAL A 83 1.39 0.84 -1.32
CA VAL A 83 0.52 -0.34 -1.43
C VAL A 83 1.29 -1.59 -1.92
N ARG A 84 2.25 -1.50 -2.87
CA ARG A 84 3.12 -2.68 -3.20
C ARG A 84 3.72 -3.27 -1.96
N VAL A 85 4.35 -2.40 -1.17
CA VAL A 85 5.23 -2.87 -0.11
C VAL A 85 4.37 -3.50 0.98
N LEU A 86 3.18 -2.94 1.23
CA LEU A 86 2.19 -3.55 2.11
C LEU A 86 1.74 -4.93 1.62
N VAL A 87 1.37 -5.06 0.34
CA VAL A 87 0.95 -6.35 -0.23
C VAL A 87 2.11 -7.37 -0.19
N SER A 88 3.35 -6.91 -0.43
CA SER A 88 4.56 -7.72 -0.30
C SER A 88 4.84 -8.15 1.14
N ALA A 89 4.58 -7.28 2.11
CA ALA A 89 4.70 -7.59 3.54
C ALA A 89 3.63 -8.60 4.00
N LEU A 90 2.42 -8.53 3.42
CA LEU A 90 1.34 -9.50 3.65
C LEU A 90 1.55 -10.83 2.91
N ARG A 91 2.64 -10.96 2.13
CA ARG A 91 2.99 -12.14 1.31
C ARG A 91 1.90 -12.56 0.33
N THR A 92 1.04 -11.62 -0.09
CA THR A 92 -0.11 -11.88 -0.98
C THR A 92 0.09 -11.30 -2.40
N THR A 93 1.34 -10.93 -2.72
CA THR A 93 1.76 -10.22 -3.93
C THR A 93 1.28 -10.83 -5.23
N GLU A 94 1.36 -12.14 -5.36
CA GLU A 94 1.17 -12.83 -6.64
C GLU A 94 -0.28 -12.74 -7.15
N HIS A 95 -1.27 -12.73 -6.25
CA HIS A 95 -2.69 -12.73 -6.63
C HIS A 95 -3.32 -11.33 -6.57
N TRP A 96 -2.77 -10.42 -5.76
CA TRP A 96 -3.39 -9.12 -5.51
C TRP A 96 -2.91 -8.02 -6.46
N LEU A 97 -1.63 -8.00 -6.85
CA LEU A 97 -1.11 -6.93 -7.71
C LEU A 97 -1.84 -6.80 -9.05
N PRO A 98 -2.17 -7.89 -9.78
CA PRO A 98 -2.91 -7.80 -11.03
C PRO A 98 -4.30 -7.15 -10.87
N GLN A 99 -4.93 -7.29 -9.71
CA GLN A 99 -6.26 -6.73 -9.43
C GLN A 99 -6.23 -5.27 -8.96
N LEU A 100 -5.04 -4.76 -8.61
CA LEU A 100 -4.80 -3.38 -8.18
C LEU A 100 -4.28 -2.48 -9.32
N GLN A 101 -4.41 -2.94 -10.57
CA GLN A 101 -4.10 -2.17 -11.77
C GLN A 101 -5.09 -1.01 -11.98
N GLY A 102 -4.58 0.12 -12.51
CA GLY A 102 -5.26 1.41 -12.63
C GLY A 102 -4.31 2.57 -13.00
N PRO A 103 -4.85 3.79 -13.18
CA PRO A 103 -4.08 4.97 -13.63
C PRO A 103 -2.99 5.43 -12.65
N TRP A 104 -3.07 5.05 -11.36
CA TRP A 104 -2.07 5.33 -10.34
C TRP A 104 -0.75 4.54 -10.52
N LEU A 105 -0.66 3.61 -11.48
CA LEU A 105 0.54 2.81 -11.76
C LEU A 105 1.71 3.64 -12.29
N ARG A 106 1.42 4.79 -12.91
CA ARG A 106 2.43 5.62 -13.55
C ARG A 106 2.41 7.02 -12.93
N PRO A 107 3.59 7.66 -12.80
CA PRO A 107 3.66 9.05 -12.36
C PRO A 107 2.96 10.01 -13.33
N THR A 108 2.73 9.60 -14.58
CA THR A 108 2.01 10.37 -15.60
C THR A 108 0.49 10.19 -15.57
N GLY A 109 -0.04 9.18 -14.86
CA GLY A 109 -1.48 8.95 -14.76
C GLY A 109 -2.14 8.26 -15.97
N VAL A 110 -1.41 8.06 -17.06
CA VAL A 110 -1.94 7.45 -18.30
C VAL A 110 -1.89 5.92 -18.19
N ALA A 111 -3.03 5.23 -18.32
CA ALA A 111 -3.09 3.77 -18.35
C ALA A 111 -2.63 3.24 -19.73
N GLY A 112 -1.35 2.89 -19.87
CA GLY A 112 -0.81 2.20 -21.05
C GLY A 112 -0.29 0.80 -20.69
N LYS A 113 0.04 -0.04 -21.70
CA LYS A 113 0.61 -1.40 -21.51
C LYS A 113 1.69 -1.39 -20.42
N LEU A 114 1.58 -2.27 -19.43
CA LEU A 114 2.61 -2.51 -18.43
C LEU A 114 3.87 -2.98 -19.16
N ASN A 115 4.89 -2.12 -19.29
CA ASN A 115 6.23 -2.63 -19.52
C ASN A 115 6.56 -3.43 -18.26
N VAL A 116 6.82 -4.73 -18.39
CA VAL A 116 7.35 -5.60 -17.34
C VAL A 116 8.74 -5.09 -16.94
N GLY A 117 8.76 -3.97 -16.23
CA GLY A 117 9.96 -3.42 -15.61
C GLY A 117 10.45 -4.35 -14.52
N ARG A 118 11.78 -4.35 -14.34
CA ARG A 118 12.58 -5.25 -13.50
C ARG A 118 11.79 -5.82 -12.30
N PRO A 119 11.62 -7.16 -12.20
CA PRO A 119 10.90 -7.79 -11.10
C PRO A 119 11.52 -7.40 -9.75
N VAL A 120 10.65 -7.27 -8.74
CA VAL A 120 11.10 -7.07 -7.35
C VAL A 120 12.06 -8.20 -7.02
N LYS A 121 13.32 -7.89 -6.67
CA LYS A 121 14.29 -8.89 -6.21
C LYS A 121 13.64 -9.69 -5.09
N ARG A 122 13.38 -10.98 -5.35
CA ARG A 122 12.97 -11.93 -4.32
C ARG A 122 14.15 -12.04 -3.35
N PRO A 123 13.95 -11.91 -2.02
CA PRO A 123 15.00 -12.28 -1.09
C PRO A 123 15.29 -13.77 -1.26
N CYS A 124 16.58 -14.10 -1.39
CA CYS A 124 17.11 -15.46 -1.39
C CYS A 124 16.83 -16.14 -0.04
#